data_AF-A0A966BIY0-F1
#
_entry.id   AF-A0A966BIY0-F1
#
_cell.length_a   1.000
_cell.length_b   1.000
_cell.length_c   1.000
_cell.angle_alpha   90.00
_cell.angle_beta   90.00
_cell.angle_gamma   90.00
#
_symmetry.space_group_name_H-M   'P 1'
#
loop_
_entity.id
_entity.type
_entity.pdbx_description
1 polymer ?
#
loop_
_entity_poly.entity_id
_entity_poly.type
_entity_poly.pdbx_seq_one_letter_code
_entity_poly.pdbx_strand_id
1 'polypeptide(L)' 'MDKRSYFWIPRSEVAFFQSLVDSTDNIARIRTEQNTETEAKIILIYDSSLEAEVRDLVRYYEQESGNIAKTV' A
#
# COMPACT_ATOMS: atom_id res chain seq x y z
N MET A 1 -0.60 -6.05 17.26
CA MET A 1 -1.82 -5.64 16.52
C MET A 1 -1.37 -5.04 15.22
N ASP A 2 -1.86 -5.53 14.09
CA ASP A 2 -1.61 -4.94 12.77
C ASP A 2 -2.27 -3.55 12.74
N LYS A 3 -1.46 -2.49 12.63
CA LYS A 3 -1.95 -1.11 12.55
C LYS A 3 -1.92 -0.71 11.09
N ARG A 4 -2.90 -1.23 10.34
CA ARG A 4 -3.19 -0.79 8.97
C ARG A 4 -4.57 -0.17 8.94
N SER A 5 -4.68 0.97 8.28
CA SER A 5 -5.95 1.64 8.08
C SER A 5 -6.24 1.74 6.59
N TYR A 6 -7.45 1.33 6.21
CA TYR A 6 -7.89 1.24 4.83
C TYR A 6 -8.92 2.33 4.56
N PHE A 7 -8.75 3.06 3.48
CA PHE A 7 -9.64 4.16 3.11
C PHE A 7 -9.95 4.11 1.62
N TRP A 8 -11.17 4.50 1.27
CA TRP A 8 -11.52 4.90 -0.09
C TRP A 8 -11.53 6.42 -0.14
N ILE A 9 -10.80 6.98 -1.09
CA ILE A 9 -10.78 8.42 -1.34
C ILE A 9 -11.07 8.70 -2.82
N PRO A 10 -11.60 9.88 -3.17
CA PRO A 10 -11.73 10.28 -4.56
C PRO A 10 -10.38 10.22 -5.26
N ARG A 11 -10.35 9.67 -6.48
CA ARG A 11 -9.11 9.48 -7.24
C ARG A 11 -8.35 10.80 -7.45
N SER A 12 -9.08 11.91 -7.61
CA SER A 12 -8.53 13.26 -7.76
C SER A 12 -7.76 13.74 -6.51
N GLU A 13 -8.01 13.16 -5.35
CA GLU A 13 -7.43 13.59 -4.07
C GLU A 13 -6.22 12.75 -3.65
N VAL A 14 -5.91 11.67 -4.37
CA VAL A 14 -4.82 10.74 -4.03
C VAL A 14 -3.48 11.44 -3.90
N ALA A 15 -3.12 12.29 -4.87
CA ALA A 15 -1.84 12.99 -4.86
C ALA A 15 -1.72 13.98 -3.69
N PHE A 16 -2.82 14.68 -3.37
CA PHE A 16 -2.86 15.57 -2.21
C PHE A 16 -2.68 14.78 -0.90
N PHE A 17 -3.41 13.68 -0.75
CA PHE A 17 -3.34 12.85 0.44
C PHE A 17 -1.95 12.20 0.61
N GLN A 18 -1.33 11.74 -0.48
CA GLN A 18 0.06 11.28 -0.47
C GLN A 18 1.03 12.37 0.00
N SER A 19 0.90 13.59 -0.52
CA SER A 19 1.78 14.70 -0.12
C SER A 19 1.66 15.07 1.36
N LEU A 20 0.45 14.95 1.95
CA LEU A 20 0.24 15.19 3.37
C LEU A 20 0.94 14.15 4.24
N VAL A 21 0.79 12.86 3.90
CA VAL A 21 1.42 11.76 4.62
C VAL A 21 2.95 11.86 4.53
N ASP A 22 3.49 12.14 3.35
CA ASP A 22 4.93 12.30 3.14
C ASP A 22 5.50 13.52 3.90
N SER A 23 4.71 14.58 4.06
CA SER A 23 5.10 15.79 4.81
C SER A 23 5.04 15.65 6.34
N THR A 24 4.32 14.65 6.85
CA THR A 24 4.02 14.51 8.30
C THR A 24 4.96 13.53 9.04
N ASP A 25 6.25 13.56 8.69
CA ASP A 25 7.34 12.90 9.45
C ASP A 25 7.18 11.37 9.62
N ASN A 26 7.23 10.60 8.53
CA ASN A 26 7.48 9.13 8.54
C ASN A 26 6.58 8.26 9.46
N ILE A 27 5.49 8.79 10.04
CA ILE A 27 4.63 8.05 10.99
C ILE A 27 3.93 6.89 10.28
N ALA A 28 3.64 7.05 8.98
CA ALA A 28 3.03 6.04 8.15
C ALA A 28 3.49 6.12 6.69
N ARG A 29 3.57 4.96 6.04
CA ARG A 29 3.68 4.83 4.58
C ARG A 29 2.30 4.73 3.96
N ILE A 30 2.17 5.23 2.74
CA ILE A 30 0.94 5.17 1.96
C ILE A 30 1.12 4.30 0.71
N ARG A 31 0.16 3.42 0.46
CA ARG A 31 0.12 2.61 -0.77
C ARG A 31 -1.28 2.62 -1.37
N THR A 32 -1.36 2.76 -2.69
CA THR A 32 -2.61 2.53 -3.44
C THR A 32 -2.69 1.05 -3.80
N GLU A 33 -3.71 0.34 -3.31
CA GLU A 33 -3.93 -1.08 -3.66
C GLU A 33 -4.85 -1.27 -4.84
N GLN A 34 -5.84 -0.39 -4.98
CA GLN A 34 -6.84 -0.48 -6.04
C GLN A 34 -7.21 0.92 -6.51
N ASN A 35 -7.44 1.04 -7.81
CA ASN A 35 -7.77 2.30 -8.45
C ASN A 35 -8.93 2.07 -9.43
N THR A 36 -10.05 2.76 -9.22
CA THR A 36 -11.20 2.78 -10.12
C THR A 36 -11.21 4.09 -10.91
N GLU A 37 -12.25 4.36 -11.70
CA GLU A 37 -12.37 5.64 -12.41
C GLU A 37 -12.59 6.82 -11.45
N THR A 38 -13.32 6.59 -10.35
CA THR A 38 -13.77 7.63 -9.43
C THR A 38 -13.05 7.63 -8.10
N GLU A 39 -12.57 6.47 -7.63
CA GLU A 39 -12.04 6.29 -6.28
C GLU A 39 -10.76 5.45 -6.27
N ALA A 40 -9.97 5.61 -5.21
CA ALA A 40 -8.80 4.79 -4.96
C ALA A 40 -8.85 4.23 -3.55
N LYS A 41 -8.51 2.93 -3.43
CA LYS A 41 -8.30 2.26 -2.16
C LYS A 41 -6.87 2.47 -1.70
N ILE A 42 -6.72 3.16 -0.59
CA ILE A 42 -5.45 3.53 0.03
C ILE A 42 -5.26 2.71 1.31
N ILE A 43 -4.01 2.32 1.58
CA ILE A 43 -3.57 1.82 2.89
C ILE A 43 -2.60 2.81 3.51
N LEU A 44 -2.84 3.13 4.78
CA LEU A 44 -1.85 3.72 5.68
C LEU A 44 -1.20 2.61 6.53
N ILE A 45 0.11 2.47 6.42
CA ILE A 45 0.94 1.49 7.13
C ILE A 45 1.79 2.23 8.13
N TYR A 46 1.50 2.08 9.42
CA TYR A 46 2.28 2.75 10.47
C TYR A 46 3.62 2.04 10.70
N ASP A 47 4.61 2.78 11.18
CA ASP A 47 5.99 2.29 11.36
C ASP A 47 6.09 1.04 12.25
N SER A 48 5.21 0.90 13.24
CA SER A 48 5.08 -0.31 14.07
C SER A 48 4.65 -1.58 13.32
N SER A 49 4.30 -1.47 12.04
CA SER A 49 3.85 -2.55 11.16
C SER A 49 4.81 -2.77 9.98
N LEU A 50 5.99 -2.17 9.99
CA LEU A 50 7.03 -2.30 8.94
C LEU A 50 7.45 -3.77 8.74
N GLU A 51 7.61 -4.56 9.82
CA GLU A 51 7.92 -5.99 9.71
C GLU A 51 6.81 -6.82 9.05
N ALA A 52 5.56 -6.37 9.15
CA ALA A 52 4.45 -7.01 8.46
C ALA A 52 4.45 -6.62 6.97
N GLU A 53 4.82 -5.37 6.65
CA GLU A 53 5.00 -4.89 5.27
C GLU A 53 6.08 -5.67 4.52
N VAL A 54 7.27 -5.85 5.13
CA VAL A 54 8.36 -6.64 4.52
C VAL A 54 7.91 -8.07 4.24
N ARG A 55 7.18 -8.71 5.18
CA ARG A 55 6.65 -10.06 4.97
C ARG A 55 5.64 -10.15 3.83
N ASP A 56 4.76 -9.17 3.70
CA ASP A 56 3.76 -9.15 2.63
C ASP A 56 4.36 -8.84 1.26
N LEU A 57 5.37 -7.95 1.20
CA LEU A 57 6.14 -7.71 -0.02
C LEU A 57 6.88 -8.96 -0.48
N VAL A 58 7.56 -9.66 0.43
CA VAL A 58 8.23 -10.93 0.10
C VAL A 58 7.22 -11.95 -0.44
N ARG A 59 6.06 -12.11 0.22
CA ARG A 59 5.00 -13.01 -0.26
C ARG A 59 4.44 -12.62 -1.62
N TYR A 60 4.24 -11.33 -1.87
CA TYR A 60 3.77 -10.83 -3.17
C TYR A 60 4.77 -11.21 -4.27
N TYR A 61 6.07 -10.98 -4.06
CA TYR A 61 7.11 -11.36 -5.00
C TYR A 61 7.26 -12.88 -5.17
N GLU A 62 7.10 -13.67 -4.10
CA GLU A 62 7.10 -15.14 -4.19
C GLU A 62 5.91 -15.65 -5.04
N GLN A 63 4.74 -15.02 -4.91
CA GLN A 63 3.55 -15.36 -5.71
C GLN A 63 3.69 -14.95 -7.18
N GLU A 64 4.23 -13.75 -7.45
CA GLU A 64 4.49 -13.33 -8.83
C GLU A 64 5.61 -14.13 -9.49
N SER A 65 6.74 -14.36 -8.81
CA SER A 65 7.86 -15.15 -9.34
C SER A 65 7.50 -16.63 -9.52
N GLY A 66 6.67 -17.19 -8.64
CA GLY A 66 6.11 -18.54 -8.79
C GLY A 66 5.20 -18.70 -10.02
N ASN A 67 4.59 -17.62 -10.52
CA ASN A 67 3.81 -17.63 -11.76
C ASN A 67 4.67 -17.48 -13.02
N ILE A 68 5.82 -16.79 -12.94
CA ILE A 68 6.76 -16.68 -14.09
C ILE A 68 7.41 -18.04 -14.39
N ALA A 69 7.61 -18.89 -13.37
CA ALA A 69 8.21 -20.22 -13.55
C ALA A 69 7.28 -21.29 -14.16
N LYS A 70 5.98 -21.02 -14.34
CA LYS A 70 5.00 -21.99 -14.90
C LYS A 70 4.65 -21.73 -16.37
N THR A 71 5.33 -20.80 -17.05
CA THR A 71 5.06 -20.47 -18.47
C THR A 71 6.35 -20.52 -19.31
N VAL A 72 7.20 -21.52 -19.07
CA VAL A 72 8.26 -21.90 -20.01
C VAL A 72 8.18 -23.39 -20.27
#